data_AF-A0A1Y1QG46-F1
#
_entry.id   AF-A0A1Y1QG46-F1
#
_cell.length_a   1.000
_cell.length_b   1.000
_cell.length_c   1.000
_cell.angle_alpha   90.00
_cell.angle_beta   90.00
_cell.angle_gamma   90.00
#
_symmetry.space_group_name_H-M   'P 1'
#
loop_
_entity.id
_entity.type
_entity.pdbx_description
1 polymer ?
#
loop_
_entity_poly.entity_id
_entity_poly.type
_entity_poly.pdbx_seq_one_letter_code
_entity_poly.pdbx_strand_id
1 'polypeptide(L)'
;MKDEQHYKSDAFASIHETMDALYQVGAINKKTMREFDAACLAPISDIPPQTIRELREREHVSQPVFAAYLNISRNLVSDWERGVKKPGGPALRLLGIVQKHGLTALI
;
A
#
# COMPACT_ATOMS: atom_id res chain seq x y z
N MET A 1 5.00 0.71 -23.74
CA MET A 1 5.07 1.73 -22.67
C MET A 1 5.25 0.96 -21.39
N LYS A 2 6.44 1.02 -20.77
CA LYS A 2 6.73 0.33 -19.50
C LYS A 2 6.04 1.13 -18.41
N ASP A 3 5.07 0.52 -17.74
CA ASP A 3 4.49 1.07 -16.53
C ASP A 3 5.62 1.40 -15.54
N GLU A 4 5.66 2.62 -15.02
CA GLU A 4 6.56 3.02 -13.94
C GLU A 4 6.19 2.24 -12.67
N GLN A 5 6.68 1.01 -12.57
CA GLN A 5 6.54 0.24 -11.34
C GLN A 5 7.49 0.80 -10.30
N HIS A 6 6.92 1.42 -9.26
CA HIS A 6 7.68 1.91 -8.10
C HIS A 6 8.24 0.73 -7.28
N TYR A 7 9.44 0.27 -7.64
CA TYR A 7 10.17 -0.75 -6.89
C TYR A 7 10.60 -0.23 -5.51
N LYS A 8 10.80 -1.14 -4.55
CA LYS A 8 11.23 -0.80 -3.19
C LYS A 8 12.66 -0.24 -3.13
N SER A 9 13.51 -0.61 -4.08
CA SER A 9 14.88 -0.13 -4.27
C SER A 9 15.39 -0.49 -5.67
N ASP A 10 16.49 0.13 -6.10
CA ASP A 10 17.16 -0.20 -7.37
C ASP A 10 17.58 -1.67 -7.42
N ALA A 11 18.04 -2.23 -6.31
CA ALA A 11 18.40 -3.65 -6.22
C ALA A 11 17.18 -4.55 -6.47
N PHE A 12 16.01 -4.22 -5.92
CA PHE A 12 14.78 -4.96 -6.19
C PHE A 12 14.33 -4.82 -7.65
N ALA A 13 14.52 -3.64 -8.27
CA ALA A 13 14.24 -3.45 -9.68
C ALA A 13 15.12 -4.37 -10.55
N SER A 14 16.43 -4.40 -10.31
CA SER A 14 17.37 -5.25 -11.04
C SER A 14 17.08 -6.75 -10.87
N ILE A 15 16.70 -7.18 -9.67
CA ILE A 15 16.31 -8.58 -9.42
C ILE A 15 15.01 -8.91 -10.17
N HIS A 16 14.01 -8.01 -10.15
CA HIS A 16 12.75 -8.21 -10.88
C HIS A 16 12.97 -8.28 -12.40
N GLU A 17 13.79 -7.39 -12.97
CA GLU A 17 14.17 -7.43 -14.38
C GLU A 17 14.86 -8.75 -14.77
N THR A 18 15.72 -9.27 -13.89
CA THR A 18 16.38 -10.57 -14.10
C THR A 18 15.36 -11.71 -14.10
N MET A 19 14.40 -11.71 -13.17
CA MET A 19 13.34 -12.71 -13.10
C MET A 19 12.43 -12.67 -14.34
N ASP A 20 12.08 -11.47 -14.82
CA ASP A 20 11.30 -11.33 -16.06
C ASP A 20 12.09 -11.87 -17.26
N ALA A 21 13.38 -11.54 -17.39
CA ALA A 21 14.22 -12.08 -18.46
C ALA A 21 14.29 -13.62 -18.44
N LEU A 22 14.42 -14.23 -17.26
CA LEU A 22 14.39 -15.69 -17.09
C LEU A 22 13.05 -16.29 -17.50
N TYR A 23 11.95 -15.58 -17.24
CA TYR A 23 10.62 -16.01 -17.67
C TYR A 23 10.46 -15.92 -19.20
N GLN A 24 10.91 -14.83 -19.83
CA GLN A 24 10.81 -14.63 -21.28
C GLN A 24 11.58 -15.69 -22.08
N VAL A 25 12.74 -16.13 -21.57
CA VAL A 25 13.53 -17.20 -22.22
C VAL A 25 13.08 -18.61 -21.84
N GLY A 26 12.04 -18.75 -21.01
CA GLY A 26 11.48 -20.04 -20.57
C GLY A 26 12.32 -20.79 -19.53
N ALA A 27 13.34 -20.16 -18.94
CA ALA A 27 14.17 -20.75 -17.90
C ALA A 27 13.39 -20.95 -16.58
N ILE A 28 12.39 -20.11 -16.32
CA ILE A 28 11.41 -20.29 -15.25
C ILE A 28 10.00 -20.29 -15.82
N ASN A 29 9.08 -20.96 -15.13
CA ASN A 29 7.68 -21.01 -15.55
C ASN A 29 6.85 -19.92 -14.86
N LYS A 30 5.59 -19.77 -15.31
CA LYS A 30 4.65 -18.77 -14.79
C LYS A 30 4.33 -18.95 -13.30
N LYS A 31 4.40 -20.18 -12.78
CA LYS A 31 4.17 -20.45 -11.35
C LYS A 31 5.31 -19.84 -10.53
N THR A 32 6.55 -20.07 -10.93
CA THR A 32 7.75 -19.50 -10.29
C THR A 32 7.74 -17.97 -10.31
N MET A 33 7.36 -17.35 -11.43
CA MET A 33 7.24 -15.88 -11.51
C MET A 33 6.20 -15.34 -10.51
N ARG A 34 5.04 -16.00 -10.41
CA ARG A 34 3.99 -15.60 -9.44
C ARG A 34 4.42 -15.76 -7.99
N GLU A 35 5.17 -16.82 -7.67
CA GLU A 35 5.71 -17.03 -6.33
C GLU A 35 6.71 -15.94 -5.96
N PHE A 36 7.55 -15.51 -6.91
CA PHE A 36 8.46 -14.39 -6.74
C PHE A 36 7.71 -13.06 -6.53
N ASP A 37 6.71 -12.75 -7.36
CA ASP A 37 5.88 -11.54 -7.19
C ASP A 37 5.18 -11.53 -5.83
N ALA A 38 4.64 -12.68 -5.40
CA ALA A 38 4.00 -12.83 -4.10
C ALA A 38 4.99 -12.62 -2.94
N ALA A 39 6.20 -13.17 -3.02
CA ALA A 39 7.26 -12.95 -2.04
C ALA A 39 7.70 -11.47 -1.96
N CYS A 40 7.51 -10.71 -3.04
CA CYS A 40 7.78 -9.27 -3.06
C CYS A 40 6.71 -8.45 -2.33
N LEU A 41 5.52 -9.00 -2.06
CA LEU A 41 4.48 -8.33 -1.26
C LEU A 41 4.96 -8.23 0.20
N ALA A 42 5.44 -7.04 0.60
CA ALA A 42 5.74 -6.82 2.01
C ALA A 42 4.44 -6.89 2.83
N PRO A 43 4.44 -7.58 3.99
CA PRO A 43 3.35 -7.46 4.93
C PRO A 43 3.23 -6.01 5.37
N ILE A 44 2.01 -5.51 5.39
CA ILE A 44 1.74 -4.15 5.89
C ILE A 44 1.63 -4.26 7.40
N SER A 45 2.56 -3.62 8.09
CA SER A 45 2.53 -3.55 9.55
C SER A 45 1.29 -2.81 10.04
N ASP A 46 0.84 -3.19 11.24
CA ASP A 46 -0.19 -2.43 11.96
C ASP A 46 0.21 -0.94 12.05
N ILE A 47 -0.74 -0.06 11.74
CA ILE A 47 -0.54 1.39 11.84
C ILE A 47 -1.11 1.87 13.19
N PRO A 48 -0.31 2.53 14.05
CA PRO A 48 -0.79 3.04 15.33
C PRO A 48 -1.92 4.08 15.17
N PRO A 49 -2.87 4.17 16.13
CA PRO A 49 -3.96 5.15 16.11
C PRO A 49 -3.48 6.59 15.86
N GLN A 50 -2.40 6.98 16.52
CA GLN A 50 -1.82 8.31 16.42
C GLN A 50 -1.28 8.60 15.01
N THR A 51 -0.66 7.62 14.37
CA THR A 51 -0.17 7.74 12.99
C THR A 51 -1.31 7.94 12.00
N ILE A 52 -2.49 7.35 12.23
CA ILE A 52 -3.68 7.56 11.37
C ILE A 52 -4.15 9.01 11.49
N ARG A 53 -4.16 9.58 12.71
CA ARG A 53 -4.50 10.98 12.93
C ARG A 53 -3.49 11.91 12.27
N GLU A 54 -2.19 11.67 12.49
CA GLU A 54 -1.11 12.45 11.89
C GLU A 54 -1.17 12.42 10.37
N LEU A 55 -1.48 11.26 9.79
CA LEU A 55 -1.66 11.10 8.35
C LEU A 55 -2.80 11.99 7.85
N ARG A 56 -3.97 11.94 8.50
CA ARG A 56 -5.10 12.80 8.14
C ARG A 56 -4.76 14.29 8.24
N GLU A 57 -4.07 14.69 9.30
CA GLU A 57 -3.71 16.09 9.56
C GLU A 57 -2.65 16.61 8.60
N ARG A 58 -1.68 15.77 8.22
CA ARG A 58 -0.71 16.05 7.16
C ARG A 58 -1.37 16.36 5.82
N GLU A 59 -2.47 15.69 5.51
CA GLU A 59 -3.26 15.90 4.29
C GLU A 59 -4.25 17.07 4.41
N HIS A 60 -4.29 17.76 5.56
CA HIS A 60 -5.14 18.92 5.83
C HIS A 60 -6.65 18.68 5.63
N VAL A 61 -7.12 17.47 5.91
CA VAL A 61 -8.53 17.11 5.77
C VAL A 61 -9.20 16.76 7.10
N SER A 62 -10.52 16.98 7.15
CA SER A 62 -11.35 16.58 8.28
C SER A 62 -11.61 15.07 8.30
N GLN A 63 -12.02 14.50 9.44
CA GLN A 63 -12.35 13.06 9.52
C GLN A 63 -13.42 12.63 8.51
N PRO A 64 -14.53 13.38 8.26
CA PRO A 64 -15.48 13.05 7.19
C PRO A 64 -14.86 13.01 5.80
N VAL A 65 -14.00 13.98 5.46
CA VAL A 65 -13.36 14.03 4.14
C VAL A 65 -12.40 12.86 3.98
N PHE A 66 -11.55 12.60 4.97
CA PHE A 66 -10.65 11.45 4.97
C PHE A 66 -11.39 10.11 4.84
N ALA A 67 -12.53 9.98 5.51
CA ALA A 67 -13.39 8.80 5.42
C ALA A 67 -13.96 8.62 4.00
N ALA A 68 -14.30 9.71 3.31
CA ALA A 68 -14.81 9.67 1.94
C ALA A 68 -13.75 9.14 0.95
N TYR A 69 -12.50 9.58 1.08
CA TYR A 69 -11.37 9.05 0.27
C TYR A 69 -11.16 7.54 0.47
N LEU A 70 -11.34 7.07 1.70
CA LEU A 70 -11.17 5.65 2.06
C LEU A 70 -12.44 4.81 1.84
N ASN A 71 -13.54 5.43 1.38
CA ASN A 71 -14.85 4.82 1.23
C ASN A 71 -15.36 4.09 2.50
N ILE A 72 -15.25 4.77 3.65
CA ILE A 72 -15.70 4.29 4.96
C ILE A 72 -16.50 5.35 5.71
N SER A 73 -17.06 4.98 6.87
CA SER A 73 -17.74 5.96 7.72
C SER A 73 -16.75 6.81 8.54
N ARG A 74 -17.12 8.07 8.80
CA ARG A 74 -16.39 8.96 9.73
C ARG A 74 -16.24 8.36 11.14
N ASN A 75 -17.24 7.60 11.60
CA ASN A 75 -17.16 6.94 12.91
C ASN A 75 -16.05 5.88 12.93
N LEU A 76 -15.84 5.16 11.82
CA LEU A 76 -14.76 4.19 11.73
C LEU A 76 -13.37 4.86 11.78
N VAL A 77 -13.20 6.01 11.10
CA VAL A 77 -11.98 6.84 11.23
C VAL A 77 -11.76 7.27 12.67
N SER A 78 -12.80 7.75 13.35
CA SER A 78 -12.71 8.15 14.76
C SER A 78 -12.38 6.97 15.70
N ASP A 79 -12.92 5.79 15.44
CA ASP A 79 -12.58 4.58 16.18
C ASP A 79 -11.12 4.17 15.97
N TRP A 80 -10.58 4.31 14.75
CA TRP A 80 -9.19 4.05 14.45
C TRP A 80 -8.24 5.03 15.13
N GLU A 81 -8.50 6.33 15.04
CA GLU A 81 -7.68 7.37 15.68
C GLU A 81 -7.67 7.29 17.21
N ARG A 82 -8.72 6.74 17.82
CA ARG A 82 -8.81 6.51 19.28
C ARG A 82 -8.31 5.13 19.70
N GLY A 83 -7.98 4.25 18.76
CA GLY A 83 -7.55 2.88 19.05
C GLY A 83 -8.67 1.94 19.53
N VAL A 84 -9.94 2.32 19.35
CA VAL A 84 -11.10 1.47 19.66
C VAL A 84 -11.20 0.29 18.68
N LYS A 85 -10.88 0.56 17.41
CA LYS A 85 -10.80 -0.46 16.35
C LYS A 85 -9.49 -0.32 15.61
N LYS A 86 -9.08 -1.39 14.94
CA LYS A 86 -7.96 -1.39 14.00
C LYS A 86 -8.46 -1.39 12.55
N PRO A 87 -7.73 -0.79 11.60
CA PRO A 87 -8.02 -0.95 10.18
C PRO A 87 -7.85 -2.41 9.76
N GLY A 88 -8.77 -2.93 8.93
CA GLY A 88 -8.62 -4.24 8.32
C GLY A 88 -7.60 -4.23 7.17
N GLY A 89 -7.23 -5.39 6.64
CA GLY A 89 -6.19 -5.53 5.59
C GLY A 89 -6.31 -4.55 4.41
N PRO A 90 -7.48 -4.43 3.75
CA PRO A 90 -7.65 -3.46 2.67
C PRO A 90 -7.45 -2.01 3.11
N ALA A 91 -7.96 -1.64 4.28
CA ALA A 91 -7.79 -0.30 4.83
C ALA A 91 -6.33 -0.01 5.21
N LEU A 92 -5.62 -0.98 5.80
CA LEU A 92 -4.18 -0.87 6.05
C LEU A 92 -3.40 -0.63 4.76
N ARG A 93 -3.78 -1.29 3.67
CA ARG A 93 -3.16 -1.05 2.35
C ARG A 93 -3.39 0.36 1.86
N LEU A 94 -4.61 0.86 1.92
CA LEU A 94 -4.93 2.23 1.51
C LEU A 94 -4.19 3.26 2.38
N LEU A 95 -4.17 3.07 3.70
CA LEU A 95 -3.42 3.94 4.61
C LEU A 95 -1.92 3.93 4.29
N GLY A 96 -1.34 2.77 3.93
CA GLY A 96 0.05 2.69 3.46
C GLY A 96 0.30 3.42 2.14
N ILE A 97 -0.65 3.37 1.19
CA ILE A 97 -0.59 4.15 -0.05
C ILE A 97 -0.61 5.64 0.27
N VAL A 98 -1.54 6.09 1.11
CA VAL A 98 -1.63 7.50 1.54
C VAL A 98 -0.36 7.91 2.27
N GLN A 99 0.19 7.07 3.15
CA GLN A 99 1.45 7.38 3.85
C GLN A 99 2.60 7.66 2.90
N LYS A 100 2.71 6.88 1.81
CA LYS A 100 3.82 6.97 0.83
C LYS A 100 3.58 8.01 -0.26
N HIS A 101 2.35 8.17 -0.72
CA HIS A 101 2.03 8.91 -1.95
C HIS A 101 1.05 10.08 -1.74
N GLY A 102 0.55 10.28 -0.53
CA GLY A 102 -0.46 11.29 -0.22
C GLY A 102 -1.89 10.82 -0.51
N LEU A 103 -2.87 11.61 -0.07
CA LEU A 103 -4.29 11.24 -0.12
C LEU A 103 -4.85 11.22 -1.54
N THR A 104 -4.29 12.05 -2.43
CA THR A 104 -4.70 12.15 -3.84
C THR A 104 -4.42 10.89 -4.63
N ALA A 105 -3.54 10.00 -4.16
CA ALA A 105 -3.26 8.71 -4.81
C ALA A 105 -4.44 7.73 -4.77
N LEU A 106 -5.53 8.07 -4.08
CA LEU A 106 -6.76 7.28 -4.00
C LEU A 106 -7.85 7.74 -4.99
N ILE A 107 -7.57 8.73 -5.84
CA ILE A 107 -8.47 9.24 -6.89
C ILE A 107 -7.94 8.83 -8.26
#